data_AF-A0A183FBV8-F1
#
_entry.id   AF-A0A183FBV8-F1
#
_cell.length_a   1.000
_cell.length_b   1.000
_cell.length_c   1.000
_cell.angle_alpha   90.00
_cell.angle_beta   90.00
_cell.angle_gamma   90.00
#
_symmetry.space_group_name_H-M   'P 1'
#
loop_
_entity.id
_entity.type
_entity.pdbx_description
1 polymer ?
#
loop_
_entity_poly.entity_id
_entity_poly.type
_entity_poly.pdbx_seq_one_letter_code
_entity_poly.pdbx_strand_id
1 'polypeptide(L)'
;MKDTRIDLEDVKIIEHRAKSLSQSSDIVVRELTGIVHRLIHGYVGTNIALDVCLRWCRELQQGMVKTNAQVTRACSAEPTLPKGHSLSSSNLSRNWRSLSTPPFKVPTQPSA
;
A
#
# COMPACT_ATOMS: atom_id res chain seq x y z
N MET A 1 4.52 -7.51 -4.58
CA MET A 1 5.91 -7.03 -4.67
C MET A 1 6.72 -7.85 -3.67
N LYS A 2 7.79 -8.56 -4.10
CA LYS A 2 8.67 -9.26 -3.16
C LYS A 2 9.31 -8.23 -2.21
N ASP A 3 9.58 -8.60 -0.96
CA ASP A 3 10.19 -7.68 0.02
C ASP A 3 11.67 -7.47 -0.33
N THR A 4 11.93 -6.65 -1.34
CA THR A 4 13.28 -6.33 -1.80
C THR A 4 13.89 -5.34 -0.80
N ARG A 5 14.89 -5.79 -0.04
CA ARG A 5 15.68 -4.94 0.84
C ARG A 5 17.07 -4.78 0.24
N ILE A 6 17.61 -3.57 0.34
CA ILE A 6 19.00 -3.32 -0.03
C ILE A 6 19.84 -3.72 1.17
N ASP A 7 20.88 -4.50 0.93
CA ASP A 7 21.89 -4.79 1.94
C ASP A 7 22.79 -3.56 2.13
N LEU A 8 22.41 -2.70 3.06
CA LEU A 8 23.20 -1.51 3.39
C LEU A 8 24.49 -1.84 4.15
N GLU A 9 24.64 -3.05 4.69
CA GLU A 9 25.86 -3.41 5.41
C GLU A 9 27.00 -3.68 4.43
N ASP A 10 26.72 -4.41 3.35
CA ASP A 10 27.65 -4.58 2.24
C ASP A 10 28.09 -3.23 1.64
N VAL A 11 27.15 -2.29 1.49
CA VAL A 11 27.45 -0.93 1.00
C VAL A 11 28.42 -0.19 1.92
N LYS A 12 28.23 -0.26 3.24
CA LYS A 12 29.15 0.35 4.22
C LYS A 12 30.52 -0.30 4.21
N ILE A 13 30.58 -1.62 4.07
CA ILE A 13 31.84 -2.37 4.01
C ILE A 13 32.65 -1.92 2.79
N ILE A 14 32.00 -1.79 1.62
CA ILE A 14 32.64 -1.32 0.39
C ILE A 14 33.13 0.13 0.55
N GLU A 15 32.31 1.00 1.14
CA GLU A 15 32.70 2.40 1.40
C GLU A 15 33.90 2.47 2.36
N HIS A 16 33.90 1.67 3.42
CA HIS A 16 34.99 1.64 4.38
C HIS A 16 36.30 1.15 3.73
N ARG A 17 36.23 0.08 2.92
CA ARG A 17 37.38 -0.45 2.18
C ARG A 17 37.95 0.59 1.22
N ALA A 18 37.09 1.31 0.51
CA ALA A 18 37.51 2.42 -0.34
C ALA A 18 38.29 3.48 0.45
N LYS A 19 37.74 3.93 1.59
CA LYS A 19 38.40 4.93 2.45
C LYS A 19 39.73 4.46 3.05
N SER A 20 39.91 3.15 3.21
CA SER A 20 41.13 2.56 3.79
C SER A 20 42.28 2.37 2.80
N LEU A 21 42.04 2.54 1.49
CA LEU A 21 43.07 2.36 0.47
C LEU A 21 44.15 3.44 0.60
N SER A 22 45.40 2.99 0.74
CA SER A 22 46.56 3.88 0.77
C SER A 22 46.86 4.45 -0.61
N GLN A 23 47.37 5.68 -0.66
CA GLN A 23 47.73 6.33 -1.91
C GLN A 23 49.00 5.70 -2.51
N SER A 24 48.90 5.21 -3.74
CA SER A 24 50.05 4.67 -4.48
C SER A 24 50.96 5.79 -5.00
N SER A 25 52.26 5.52 -5.04
CA SER A 25 53.27 6.37 -5.70
C SER A 25 53.27 6.21 -7.23
N ASP A 26 52.72 5.10 -7.74
CA ASP A 26 52.56 4.86 -9.16
C ASP A 26 51.39 5.68 -9.73
N ILE A 27 51.65 6.42 -10.81
CA ILE A 27 50.67 7.35 -11.39
C ILE A 27 49.46 6.63 -11.99
N VAL A 28 49.67 5.47 -12.63
CA VAL A 28 48.59 4.69 -13.24
C VAL A 28 47.71 4.11 -12.14
N VAL A 29 48.32 3.54 -11.09
CA VAL A 29 47.59 2.99 -9.95
C VAL A 29 46.79 4.10 -9.25
N ARG A 30 47.37 5.30 -9.10
CA ARG A 30 46.68 6.44 -8.47
C ARG A 30 45.46 6.89 -9.27
N GLU A 31 45.57 7.01 -10.59
CA GLU A 31 44.43 7.37 -11.46
C GLU A 31 43.33 6.30 -11.41
N LEU A 32 43.72 5.01 -11.49
CA LEU A 32 42.77 3.90 -11.37
C LEU A 32 42.05 3.90 -10.02
N THR A 33 42.78 4.08 -8.92
CA THR A 33 42.18 4.24 -7.58
C THR A 33 41.23 5.42 -7.54
N GLY A 34 41.59 6.54 -8.17
CA GLY A 34 40.72 7.71 -8.29
C GLY A 34 39.40 7.41 -9.01
N ILE A 35 39.43 6.66 -10.11
CA ILE A 35 38.24 6.22 -10.84
C ILE A 35 37.38 5.29 -9.98
N VAL A 36 38.00 4.29 -9.35
CA VAL A 36 37.31 3.34 -8.47
C VAL A 36 36.63 4.06 -7.30
N HIS A 37 37.28 5.04 -6.68
CA HIS A 37 36.68 5.86 -5.63
C HIS A 37 35.42 6.60 -6.10
N ARG A 38 35.44 7.20 -7.30
CA ARG A 38 34.27 7.89 -7.86
C ARG A 38 33.12 6.91 -8.12
N LEU A 39 33.44 5.73 -8.66
CA LEU A 39 32.45 4.68 -8.89
C LEU A 39 31.84 4.19 -7.57
N ILE A 40 32.65 3.95 -6.55
CA ILE A 40 32.18 3.53 -5.23
C ILE A 40 31.32 4.62 -4.58
N HIS A 41 31.72 5.88 -4.67
CA HIS A 41 30.92 6.99 -4.16
C HIS A 41 29.55 7.07 -4.84
N GLY A 42 29.49 6.93 -6.17
CA GLY A 42 28.24 6.86 -6.92
C GLY A 42 27.38 5.65 -6.55
N TYR A 43 28.00 4.47 -6.40
CA TYR A 43 27.34 3.24 -5.97
C TYR A 43 26.72 3.38 -4.58
N VAL A 44 27.47 3.87 -3.59
CA VAL A 44 26.99 4.10 -2.22
C VAL A 44 25.82 5.07 -2.20
N GLY A 45 25.97 6.24 -2.86
CA GLY A 45 24.92 7.26 -2.92
C GLY A 45 23.63 6.73 -3.57
N THR A 46 23.75 5.98 -4.65
CA THR A 46 22.59 5.40 -5.36
C THR A 46 21.86 4.36 -4.50
N ASN A 47 22.59 3.51 -3.78
CA ASN A 47 21.98 2.52 -2.88
C ASN A 47 21.24 3.19 -1.71
N ILE A 48 21.81 4.24 -1.11
CA ILE A 48 21.14 5.00 -0.04
C ILE A 48 19.86 5.65 -0.58
N ALA A 49 19.92 6.30 -1.75
CA ALA A 49 18.76 6.92 -2.37
C ALA A 49 17.66 5.90 -2.70
N LEU A 50 18.04 4.75 -3.25
CA LEU A 50 17.10 3.67 -3.57
C LEU A 50 16.46 3.10 -2.30
N ASP A 51 17.21 2.94 -1.21
CA ASP A 51 16.66 2.47 0.07
C ASP A 51 15.60 3.43 0.62
N VAL A 52 15.86 4.74 0.55
CA VAL A 52 14.88 5.76 0.95
C VAL A 52 13.63 5.69 0.07
N CYS A 53 13.78 5.57 -1.25
CA CYS A 53 12.65 5.42 -2.17
C CYS A 53 11.83 4.15 -1.87
N LEU A 54 12.48 3.02 -1.61
CA LEU A 54 11.81 1.77 -1.27
C LEU A 54 11.05 1.87 0.06
N ARG A 55 11.63 2.53 1.07
CA ARG A 55 10.93 2.83 2.33
C ARG A 55 9.69 3.68 2.09
N TRP A 56 9.81 4.74 1.31
CA TRP A 56 8.67 5.61 0.98
C TRP A 56 7.57 4.86 0.21
N CYS A 57 7.93 4.02 -0.76
CA CYS A 57 6.95 3.17 -1.46
C CYS A 57 6.22 2.22 -0.51
N ARG A 58 6.91 1.63 0.47
CA ARG A 58 6.29 0.75 1.48
C ARG A 58 5.31 1.54 2.36
N GLU A 59 5.69 2.73 2.81
CA GLU A 59 4.81 3.60 3.60
C GLU A 59 3.55 4.00 2.82
N LEU A 60 3.72 4.38 1.55
CA LEU A 60 2.61 4.70 0.65
C LEU A 60 1.69 3.49 0.48
N GLN A 61 2.25 2.31 0.24
CA GLN A 61 1.47 1.08 0.06
C GLN A 61 0.68 0.72 1.35
N GLN A 62 1.30 0.86 2.52
CA GLN A 62 0.60 0.66 3.80
C GLN A 62 -0.51 1.69 4.02
N GLY A 63 -0.27 2.95 3.65
CA GLY A 63 -1.28 4.02 3.67
C GLY A 63 -2.47 3.68 2.78
N MET A 64 -2.22 3.28 1.54
CA MET A 64 -3.26 2.88 0.59
C MET A 64 -4.11 1.70 1.12
N VAL A 65 -3.48 0.69 1.73
CA VAL A 65 -4.22 -0.44 2.32
C VAL A 65 -5.15 0.03 3.45
N LYS A 66 -4.67 0.93 4.31
CA LYS A 66 -5.48 1.50 5.41
C LYS A 66 -6.64 2.33 4.86
N THR A 67 -6.39 3.21 3.90
CA THR A 67 -7.43 4.02 3.25
C THR A 67 -8.45 3.14 2.57
N ASN A 68 -8.02 2.12 1.81
CA ASN A 68 -8.93 1.20 1.15
C ASN A 68 -9.81 0.44 2.18
N ALA A 69 -9.22 -0.02 3.29
CA ALA A 69 -9.98 -0.65 4.37
C ALA A 69 -10.98 0.30 5.06
N GLN A 70 -10.68 1.61 5.13
CA GLN A 70 -11.62 2.62 5.63
C GLN A 70 -12.75 2.86 4.63
N VAL A 71 -12.45 3.01 3.35
CA VAL A 71 -13.44 3.18 2.27
C VAL A 71 -14.37 1.97 2.22
N THR A 72 -13.83 0.75 2.19
CA THR A 72 -14.64 -0.48 2.20
C THR A 72 -15.55 -0.56 3.42
N ARG A 73 -15.08 -0.17 4.61
CA ARG A 73 -15.93 -0.10 5.82
C ARG A 73 -17.02 0.96 5.70
N ALA A 74 -16.71 2.14 5.17
CA ALA A 74 -17.69 3.19 4.96
C ALA A 74 -18.78 2.77 3.96
N CYS A 75 -18.40 2.17 2.83
CA CYS A 75 -19.36 1.66 1.84
C CYS A 75 -20.16 0.46 2.35
N SER A 76 -19.58 -0.40 3.20
CA SER A 76 -20.30 -1.52 3.82
C SER A 76 -21.23 -1.08 4.95
N ALA A 77 -20.99 0.10 5.53
CA ALA A 77 -21.81 0.70 6.57
C ALA A 77 -22.92 1.60 6.02
N GLU A 78 -22.93 1.89 4.71
CA GLU A 78 -24.15 2.42 4.09
C GLU A 78 -25.27 1.40 4.25
N PRO A 79 -26.49 1.82 4.63
CA PRO A 79 -27.62 0.92 4.74
C PRO A 79 -27.93 0.38 3.35
N THR A 80 -27.41 -0.82 3.06
CA THR A 80 -27.86 -1.60 1.91
C THR A 80 -29.36 -1.75 2.03
N LEU A 81 -30.08 -1.41 0.94
CA LEU A 81 -31.53 -1.53 0.93
C LEU A 81 -31.90 -2.95 1.35
N PRO A 82 -32.96 -3.12 2.19
CA PRO A 82 -33.47 -4.43 2.51
C PRO A 82 -33.65 -5.27 1.25
N LYS A 83 -33.29 -6.55 1.30
CA LYS A 83 -33.36 -7.46 0.14
C LYS A 83 -34.77 -7.40 -0.47
N GLY A 84 -34.88 -6.99 -1.73
CA GLY A 84 -36.15 -6.82 -2.44
C GLY A 84 -36.62 -5.38 -2.63
N HIS A 85 -35.90 -4.39 -2.11
CA HIS A 85 -36.24 -2.96 -2.27
C HIS A 85 -35.32 -2.27 -3.28
N SER A 86 -35.92 -1.52 -4.21
CA SER A 86 -35.21 -0.64 -5.15
C SER A 86 -35.34 0.83 -4.70
N LEU A 87 -34.32 1.64 -5.00
CA LEU A 87 -34.36 3.09 -4.78
C LEU A 87 -35.41 3.69 -5.72
N SER A 88 -36.57 3.99 -5.15
CA SER A 88 -37.69 4.68 -5.78
C SER A 88 -37.89 6.01 -5.05
N SER A 89 -38.31 7.06 -5.75
CA SER A 89 -38.63 8.36 -5.14
C SER A 89 -39.64 8.25 -3.99
N SER A 90 -40.50 7.22 -4.01
CA SER A 90 -41.46 6.90 -2.95
C SER A 90 -40.83 6.33 -1.66
N ASN A 91 -39.57 5.89 -1.68
CA ASN A 91 -38.85 5.28 -0.54
C ASN A 91 -37.81 6.23 0.08
N LEU A 92 -37.74 7.49 -0.36
CA LEU A 92 -36.81 8.49 0.19
C LEU A 92 -37.26 9.07 1.55
N SER A 93 -38.51 8.83 1.95
CA SER A 93 -38.95 9.12 3.31
C SER A 93 -38.49 7.99 4.25
N ARG A 94 -37.97 8.32 5.43
CA ARG A 94 -37.46 7.39 6.48
C ARG A 94 -38.38 6.22 6.88
N ASN A 95 -39.59 6.15 6.33
CA ASN A 95 -40.57 5.08 6.55
C ASN A 95 -40.47 4.05 5.41
N TRP A 96 -39.65 3.02 5.61
CA TRP A 96 -39.55 1.89 4.71
C TRP A 96 -40.88 1.12 4.71
N ARG A 97 -41.64 1.14 3.60
CA ARG A 97 -42.79 0.24 3.45
C ARG A 97 -42.28 -1.17 3.19
N SER A 98 -42.32 -2.01 4.22
CA SER A 98 -42.12 -3.46 4.06
C SER A 98 -43.29 -4.02 3.23
N LEU A 99 -43.00 -4.56 2.04
CA LEU A 99 -43.91 -5.43 1.30
C LEU A 99 -43.87 -6.85 1.89
N SER A 100 -43.84 -6.97 3.22
CA SER A 100 -44.07 -8.24 3.88
C SER A 100 -45.56 -8.54 3.78
N THR A 101 -45.92 -9.47 2.92
CA THR A 101 -47.16 -10.24 3.03
C THR A 101 -47.30 -10.64 4.51
N PRO A 102 -48.39 -10.26 5.21
CA PRO A 102 -48.51 -10.61 6.62
C PRO A 102 -48.48 -12.14 6.77
N PRO A 103 -47.77 -12.69 7.78
CA PRO A 103 -47.54 -14.14 7.90
C PRO A 103 -48.79 -14.95 8.28
N PHE A 104 -49.96 -14.31 8.34
CA PHE A 104 -51.21 -14.95 8.72
C PHE A 104 -52.17 -14.86 7.54
N LYS A 105 -52.39 -15.99 6.86
CA LYS A 105 -53.63 -16.19 6.11
C LYS A 105 -54.76 -16.10 7.13
N VAL A 106 -55.57 -15.06 7.04
CA VAL A 106 -56.86 -15.01 7.76
C VAL A 106 -57.69 -16.18 7.19
N PRO A 107 -58.13 -17.16 8.00
CA PRO A 107 -59.05 -18.17 7.51
C PRO A 107 -60.33 -17.45 7.08
N THR A 108 -60.67 -17.54 5.80
CA THR A 108 -61.99 -17.23 5.30
C THR A 108 -62.99 -18.08 6.07
N GLN A 109 -63.84 -17.45 6.90
CA GLN A 109 -65.05 -18.09 7.40
C GLN A 109 -65.87 -18.58 6.21
N PRO A 110 -66.30 -19.86 6.17
CA PRO A 110 -67.32 -20.26 5.22
C PRO A 110 -68.63 -19.60 5.63
N SER A 111 -69.19 -18.83 4.69
CA SER A 111 -70.59 -18.42 4.72
C SER A 111 -71.48 -19.61 4.40
N ALA A 112 -72.59 -19.68 5.13
CA ALA A 112 -73.74 -20.59 5.03
C ALA A 112 -73.64 -21.92 5.79
#